data_AF-F0J5P7-F1
#
_entry.id   AF-F0J5P7-F1
#
_cell.length_a   1.000
_cell.length_b   1.000
_cell.length_c   1.000
_cell.angle_alpha   90.00
_cell.angle_beta   90.00
_cell.angle_gamma   90.00
#
_symmetry.space_group_name_H-M   'P 1'
#
loop_
_entity.id
_entity.type
_entity.pdbx_description
1 polymer ?
#
loop_
_entity_poly.entity_id
_entity_poly.type
_entity_poly.pdbx_seq_one_letter_code
_entity_poly.pdbx_strand_id
1 'polypeptide(L)'
;MAATITYVFTSHSPWTYLGHAAFLDIARRHGAAVEYRPVPLGAIFAETGGQPLAKRHPVRQRYRLVELQRWRARRGLPLNLHPQFFPVDPVLADRLAIAIAEAGGDPDPFLRRVFAAVWAEERNLADPATIADLAAASGIGPELQARAGTPEIEAA
;
A
#
# COMPACT_ATOMS: atom_id res chain seq x y z
N MET A 1 15.85 8.99 -22.58
CA MET A 1 15.22 9.28 -21.27
C MET A 1 14.64 7.98 -20.73
N ALA A 2 14.81 7.69 -19.45
CA ALA A 2 14.14 6.54 -18.83
C ALA A 2 12.62 6.74 -18.90
N ALA A 3 11.86 5.69 -19.20
CA ALA A 3 10.40 5.76 -19.13
C ALA A 3 9.98 5.89 -17.65
N THR A 4 8.94 6.68 -17.37
CA THR A 4 8.38 6.82 -16.03
C THR A 4 7.03 6.14 -15.97
N ILE A 5 6.80 5.31 -14.95
CA ILE A 5 5.55 4.63 -14.68
C ILE A 5 4.90 5.28 -13.46
N THR A 6 3.74 5.91 -13.64
CA THR A 6 2.91 6.36 -12.52
C THR A 6 2.24 5.13 -11.88
N TYR A 7 2.65 4.81 -10.66
CA TYR A 7 2.16 3.66 -9.91
C TYR A 7 1.05 4.09 -8.95
N VAL A 8 -0.19 3.80 -9.33
CA VAL A 8 -1.39 4.15 -8.55
C VAL A 8 -1.77 3.00 -7.62
N PHE A 9 -1.88 3.26 -6.30
CA PHE A 9 -2.20 2.22 -5.32
C PHE A 9 -2.83 2.79 -4.02
N THR A 10 -3.18 1.91 -3.09
CA THR A 10 -3.43 2.28 -1.68
C THR A 10 -2.82 1.20 -0.78
N SER A 11 -2.30 1.58 0.40
CA SER A 11 -1.51 0.68 1.23
C SER A 11 -2.28 -0.50 1.84
N HIS A 12 -3.60 -0.40 1.98
CA HIS A 12 -4.42 -1.50 2.50
C HIS A 12 -4.86 -2.49 1.40
N SER A 13 -4.43 -2.34 0.14
CA SER A 13 -4.84 -3.25 -0.95
C SER A 13 -4.03 -4.55 -0.92
N PRO A 14 -4.69 -5.74 -0.92
CA PRO A 14 -3.97 -7.01 -0.98
C PRO A 14 -3.28 -7.21 -2.33
N TRP A 15 -3.83 -6.62 -3.39
CA TRP A 15 -3.28 -6.75 -4.75
C TRP A 15 -2.02 -5.91 -4.91
N THR A 16 -1.97 -4.76 -4.23
CA THR A 16 -0.75 -3.96 -4.10
C THR A 16 0.32 -4.76 -3.38
N TYR A 17 0.01 -5.36 -2.22
CA TYR A 17 0.94 -6.24 -1.51
C TYR A 17 1.50 -7.38 -2.38
N LEU A 18 0.61 -8.12 -3.04
CA LEU A 18 0.98 -9.28 -3.88
C LEU A 18 1.73 -8.88 -5.17
N GLY A 19 1.57 -7.64 -5.63
CA GLY A 19 2.08 -7.15 -6.91
C GLY A 19 3.34 -6.28 -6.81
N HIS A 20 3.51 -5.53 -5.72
CA HIS A 20 4.50 -4.46 -5.57
C HIS A 20 5.93 -4.91 -5.88
N ALA A 21 6.39 -5.97 -5.21
CA ALA A 21 7.75 -6.48 -5.41
C ALA A 21 8.00 -6.92 -6.86
N ALA A 22 7.02 -7.59 -7.46
CA ALA A 22 7.12 -8.07 -8.84
C ALA A 22 7.08 -6.91 -9.85
N PHE A 23 6.27 -5.90 -9.59
CA PHE A 23 6.19 -4.68 -10.39
C PHE A 23 7.52 -3.92 -10.38
N LEU A 24 8.09 -3.66 -9.20
CA LEU A 24 9.36 -2.94 -9.08
C LEU A 24 10.52 -3.72 -9.70
N ASP A 25 10.52 -5.06 -9.63
CA ASP A 25 11.52 -5.85 -10.35
C ASP A 25 11.42 -5.65 -11.86
N ILE A 26 10.20 -5.65 -12.43
CA ILE A 26 10.00 -5.36 -13.85
C ILE A 26 10.51 -3.96 -14.19
N ALA A 27 10.10 -2.93 -13.44
CA ALA A 27 10.53 -1.55 -13.68
C ALA A 27 12.06 -1.42 -13.68
N ARG A 28 12.72 -2.01 -12.66
CA ARG A 28 14.18 -2.03 -12.53
C ARG A 28 14.87 -2.75 -13.69
N ARG A 29 14.35 -3.92 -14.11
CA ARG A 29 14.90 -4.68 -15.26
C ARG A 29 14.86 -3.90 -16.57
N HIS A 30 13.92 -2.96 -16.70
CA HIS A 30 13.77 -2.10 -17.88
C HIS A 30 14.34 -0.69 -17.69
N GLY A 31 14.97 -0.39 -16.55
CA GLY A 31 15.49 0.95 -16.25
C GLY A 31 14.41 2.02 -16.21
N ALA A 32 13.16 1.66 -15.88
CA ALA A 32 12.06 2.59 -15.75
C ALA A 32 12.02 3.21 -14.35
N ALA A 33 11.75 4.51 -14.28
CA ALA A 33 11.46 5.20 -13.02
C ALA A 33 10.03 4.91 -12.57
N VAL A 34 9.79 4.91 -11.26
CA VAL A 34 8.47 4.72 -10.67
C VAL A 34 8.07 5.97 -9.91
N GLU A 35 6.94 6.55 -10.29
CA GLU A 35 6.31 7.65 -9.58
C GLU A 35 5.20 7.08 -8.70
N TYR A 36 5.41 7.05 -7.39
CA TYR A 36 4.45 6.51 -6.43
C TYR A 36 3.28 7.47 -6.25
N ARG A 37 2.06 7.01 -6.53
CA ARG A 37 0.83 7.80 -6.41
C ARG A 37 -0.21 7.05 -5.58
N PRO A 38 -0.08 7.04 -4.24
CA PRO A 38 -1.14 6.57 -3.37
C PRO A 38 -2.43 7.37 -3.58
N VAL A 39 -3.60 6.71 -3.53
CA VAL A 39 -4.91 7.33 -3.77
C VAL A 39 -5.97 6.88 -2.75
N PRO A 40 -6.92 7.75 -2.37
CA PRO A 40 -7.98 7.45 -1.43
C PRO A 40 -9.08 6.60 -2.09
N LEU A 41 -8.93 5.28 -2.04
CA LEU A 41 -9.81 4.33 -2.74
C LEU A 41 -11.31 4.50 -2.36
N GLY A 42 -11.59 4.92 -1.13
CA GLY A 42 -12.96 5.22 -0.68
C GLY A 42 -13.61 6.35 -1.46
N ALA A 43 -12.88 7.45 -1.70
CA ALA A 43 -13.34 8.58 -2.50
C ALA A 43 -13.51 8.18 -3.96
N ILE A 44 -12.57 7.41 -4.51
CA ILE A 44 -12.66 6.89 -5.89
C ILE A 44 -13.92 6.04 -6.08
N PHE A 45 -14.24 5.16 -5.13
CA PHE A 45 -15.47 4.36 -5.21
C PHE A 45 -16.72 5.23 -5.18
N ALA A 46 -16.78 6.25 -4.33
CA ALA A 46 -17.91 7.16 -4.25
C ALA A 46 -18.11 7.92 -5.57
N GLU A 47 -17.02 8.44 -6.15
CA GLU A 47 -17.04 9.22 -7.39
C GLU A 47 -17.40 8.39 -8.63
N THR A 48 -16.89 7.16 -8.72
CA THR A 48 -17.02 6.32 -9.92
C THR A 48 -18.21 5.35 -9.90
N GLY A 49 -19.02 5.35 -8.84
CA GLY A 49 -20.09 4.36 -8.63
C GLY A 49 -19.58 2.96 -8.24
N GLY A 50 -18.30 2.84 -7.88
CA GLY A 50 -17.70 1.61 -7.38
C GLY A 50 -18.24 1.21 -6.00
N GLN A 51 -18.32 -0.10 -5.74
CA GLN A 51 -18.74 -0.61 -4.43
C GLN A 51 -17.54 -1.03 -3.57
N PRO A 52 -17.42 -0.50 -2.33
CA PRO A 52 -16.54 -1.04 -1.30
C PRO A 52 -16.77 -2.54 -1.10
N LEU A 53 -15.73 -3.28 -0.68
CA LEU A 53 -15.77 -4.74 -0.61
C LEU A 53 -16.98 -5.28 0.16
N ALA A 54 -17.29 -4.70 1.33
CA ALA A 54 -18.40 -5.12 2.18
C ALA A 54 -19.78 -4.96 1.52
N LYS A 55 -19.93 -4.05 0.56
CA LYS A 55 -21.19 -3.79 -0.17
C LYS A 55 -21.36 -4.66 -1.42
N ARG A 56 -20.31 -5.40 -1.84
CA ARG A 56 -20.37 -6.25 -3.03
C ARG A 56 -21.21 -7.51 -2.77
N HIS A 57 -21.78 -8.10 -3.82
CA HIS A 57 -22.53 -9.35 -3.71
C HIS A 57 -21.70 -10.48 -3.03
N PRO A 58 -22.27 -11.32 -2.14
CA PRO A 58 -21.53 -12.33 -1.39
C PRO A 58 -20.70 -13.30 -2.24
N VAL A 59 -21.18 -13.64 -3.45
CA VAL A 59 -20.40 -14.46 -4.41
C VAL A 59 -19.05 -13.81 -4.76
N ARG A 60 -19.02 -12.49 -4.98
CA ARG A 60 -17.78 -11.76 -5.30
C ARG A 60 -16.86 -11.68 -4.10
N GLN A 61 -17.41 -11.54 -2.90
CA GLN A 61 -16.63 -11.56 -1.66
C GLN A 61 -15.96 -12.92 -1.44
N ARG A 62 -16.69 -14.02 -1.65
CA ARG A 62 -16.15 -15.39 -1.58
C ARG A 62 -15.10 -15.67 -2.65
N TYR A 63 -15.37 -15.27 -3.90
CA TYR A 63 -14.43 -15.49 -5.00
C TYR A 63 -13.09 -14.75 -4.79
N ARG A 64 -13.13 -13.55 -4.21
CA ARG A 64 -11.91 -12.81 -3.82
C ARG A 64 -11.00 -13.66 -2.93
N LEU A 65 -11.53 -14.41 -1.97
CA LEU A 65 -10.71 -15.24 -1.08
C LEU A 65 -10.01 -16.38 -1.83
N VAL A 66 -10.68 -16.98 -2.81
CA VAL A 66 -10.08 -18.01 -3.69
C VAL A 66 -8.91 -17.43 -4.48
N GLU A 67 -9.07 -16.24 -5.04
CA GLU A 67 -7.99 -15.59 -5.78
C GLU A 67 -6.83 -15.18 -4.87
N LEU A 68 -7.11 -14.69 -3.65
CA LEU A 68 -6.03 -14.40 -2.69
C LEU A 68 -5.23 -15.66 -2.31
N GLN A 69 -5.89 -16.81 -2.15
CA GLN A 69 -5.21 -18.09 -1.92
C GLN A 69 -4.32 -18.50 -3.11
N ARG A 70 -4.82 -18.36 -4.34
CA ARG A 70 -4.06 -18.70 -5.55
C ARG A 70 -2.86 -17.78 -5.73
N TRP A 71 -3.06 -16.47 -5.57
CA TRP A 71 -2.01 -15.49 -5.79
C TRP A 71 -0.94 -15.52 -4.70
N ARG A 72 -1.29 -15.71 -3.43
CA ARG A 72 -0.28 -15.88 -2.37
C ARG A 72 0.59 -17.11 -2.63
N ALA A 73 -0.01 -18.22 -3.08
CA ALA A 73 0.72 -19.44 -3.45
C ALA A 73 1.59 -19.22 -4.70
N ARG A 74 1.05 -18.56 -5.73
CA ARG A 74 1.77 -18.25 -6.97
C ARG A 74 2.96 -17.33 -6.75
N ARG A 75 2.86 -16.40 -5.80
CA ARG A 75 3.92 -15.44 -5.45
C ARG A 75 4.86 -15.93 -4.35
N GLY A 76 4.50 -16.98 -3.62
CA GLY A 76 5.26 -17.45 -2.46
C GLY A 76 5.28 -16.43 -1.31
N LEU A 77 4.22 -15.63 -1.16
CA LEU A 77 4.12 -14.60 -0.12
C LEU A 77 3.19 -15.07 1.03
N PRO A 78 3.55 -14.81 2.30
CA PRO A 78 2.62 -15.00 3.40
C PRO A 78 1.43 -14.06 3.24
N LEU A 79 0.20 -14.54 3.41
CA LEU A 79 -1.00 -13.71 3.36
C LEU A 79 -2.12 -14.34 4.17
N ASN A 80 -2.61 -13.60 5.16
CA ASN A 80 -3.80 -13.91 5.94
C ASN A 80 -5.03 -13.51 5.12
N LEU A 81 -5.94 -14.48 4.90
CA LEU A 81 -7.12 -14.26 4.05
C LEU A 81 -8.13 -13.32 4.71
N HIS A 82 -8.12 -13.28 6.04
CA HIS A 82 -8.93 -12.43 6.89
C HIS A 82 -8.00 -11.75 7.91
N PRO A 83 -7.21 -10.76 7.49
CA PRO A 83 -6.34 -10.06 8.43
C PRO A 83 -7.17 -9.30 9.45
N GLN A 84 -6.74 -9.36 10.70
CA GLN A 84 -7.38 -8.84 11.91
C GLN A 84 -7.80 -7.38 11.79
N PHE A 85 -6.96 -6.56 11.17
CA PHE A 85 -7.19 -5.12 11.07
C PHE A 85 -7.83 -4.69 9.75
N PHE A 86 -8.07 -5.60 8.80
CA PHE A 86 -8.64 -5.23 7.52
C PHE A 86 -10.18 -5.14 7.58
N PRO A 87 -10.80 -4.07 7.02
CA PRO A 87 -10.16 -2.92 6.38
C PRO A 87 -9.54 -1.95 7.40
N VAL A 88 -8.34 -1.47 7.10
CA VAL A 88 -7.60 -0.50 7.92
C VAL A 88 -7.49 0.83 7.19
N ASP A 89 -7.46 1.94 7.93
CA ASP A 89 -7.17 3.26 7.38
C ASP A 89 -5.70 3.33 6.89
N PRO A 90 -5.45 3.55 5.58
CA PRO A 90 -4.10 3.62 5.04
C PRO A 90 -3.52 5.04 5.06
N VAL A 91 -4.29 6.08 5.40
CA VAL A 91 -3.99 7.48 5.06
C VAL A 91 -2.61 7.91 5.55
N LEU A 92 -2.27 7.65 6.81
CA LEU A 92 -0.97 8.05 7.35
C LEU A 92 0.19 7.34 6.64
N ALA A 93 0.04 6.06 6.31
CA ALA A 93 1.06 5.31 5.58
C ALA A 93 1.19 5.80 4.13
N ASP A 94 0.06 6.04 3.45
CA ASP A 94 0.02 6.57 2.09
C ASP A 94 0.66 7.97 2.03
N ARG A 95 0.37 8.84 3.00
CA ARG A 95 1.00 10.16 3.14
C ARG A 95 2.50 10.06 3.39
N LEU A 96 2.95 9.16 4.26
CA LEU A 96 4.37 8.99 4.51
C LEU A 96 5.13 8.50 3.26
N ALA A 97 4.51 7.64 2.44
CA ALA A 97 5.08 7.25 1.15
C ALA A 97 5.27 8.45 0.20
N ILE A 98 4.32 9.39 0.17
CA ILE A 98 4.42 10.63 -0.61
C ILE A 98 5.53 11.53 -0.06
N ALA A 99 5.56 11.75 1.26
CA ALA A 99 6.57 12.59 1.90
C ALA A 99 8.01 12.08 1.65
N ILE A 100 8.22 10.76 1.65
CA ILE A 100 9.50 10.14 1.28
C ILE A 100 9.87 10.49 -0.17
N ALA A 101 8.94 10.30 -1.11
CA ALA A 101 9.18 10.56 -2.52
C ALA A 101 9.48 12.05 -2.79
N GLU A 102 8.73 12.97 -2.19
CA GLU A 102 8.94 14.41 -2.32
C GLU A 102 10.27 14.88 -1.70
N ALA A 103 10.79 14.17 -0.71
CA ALA A 103 12.12 14.41 -0.15
C ALA A 103 13.26 13.81 -1.00
N GLY A 104 12.95 13.19 -2.15
CA GLY A 104 13.91 12.53 -3.02
C GLY A 104 14.35 11.14 -2.54
N GLY A 105 13.67 10.57 -1.54
CA GLY A 105 13.90 9.22 -1.05
C GLY A 105 13.14 8.15 -1.85
N ASP A 106 13.51 6.89 -1.65
CA ASP A 106 12.81 5.73 -2.22
C ASP A 106 11.76 5.18 -1.22
N PRO A 107 10.45 5.23 -1.54
CA PRO A 107 9.40 4.67 -0.69
C PRO A 107 9.39 3.13 -0.61
N ASP A 108 10.04 2.41 -1.52
CA ASP A 108 9.95 0.93 -1.62
C ASP A 108 10.21 0.19 -0.30
N PRO A 109 11.32 0.45 0.44
CA PRO A 109 11.61 -0.29 1.66
C PRO A 109 10.51 -0.13 2.72
N PHE A 110 9.92 1.06 2.81
CA PHE A 110 8.82 1.35 3.73
C PHE A 110 7.52 0.68 3.28
N LEU A 111 7.14 0.85 2.01
CA LEU A 111 5.92 0.29 1.45
C LEU A 111 5.87 -1.24 1.57
N ARG A 112 6.99 -1.95 1.34
CA ARG A 112 7.05 -3.41 1.55
C ARG A 112 6.67 -3.82 2.97
N ARG A 113 7.15 -3.07 3.98
CA ARG A 113 6.84 -3.33 5.39
C ARG A 113 5.39 -2.97 5.71
N VAL A 114 4.89 -1.83 5.22
CA VAL A 114 3.49 -1.42 5.39
C VAL A 114 2.52 -2.46 4.82
N PHE A 115 2.80 -3.00 3.64
CA PHE A 115 1.92 -4.00 3.03
C PHE A 115 1.96 -5.33 3.80
N ALA A 116 3.14 -5.78 4.21
CA ALA A 116 3.30 -6.98 5.02
C ALA A 116 2.64 -6.85 6.41
N ALA A 117 2.73 -5.65 7.03
CA ALA A 117 2.12 -5.33 8.31
C ALA A 117 0.63 -5.68 8.34
N VAL A 118 -0.12 -5.32 7.29
CA VAL A 118 -1.56 -5.64 7.18
C VAL A 118 -1.77 -7.11 6.82
N TRP A 119 -1.11 -7.59 5.77
CA TRP A 119 -1.51 -8.82 5.10
C TRP A 119 -0.85 -10.07 5.66
N ALA A 120 0.26 -9.96 6.38
CA ALA A 120 1.03 -11.11 6.86
C ALA A 120 1.30 -11.06 8.38
N GLU A 121 1.47 -9.87 8.95
CA GLU A 121 1.98 -9.70 10.32
C GLU A 121 0.90 -9.34 11.35
N GLU A 122 -0.36 -9.17 10.92
CA GLU A 122 -1.47 -8.79 11.81
C GLU A 122 -1.18 -7.52 12.61
N ARG A 123 -0.71 -6.45 11.94
CA ARG A 123 -0.43 -5.15 12.55
C ARG A 123 -1.45 -4.09 12.14
N ASN A 124 -1.68 -3.12 13.02
CA ASN A 124 -2.68 -2.08 12.83
C ASN A 124 -2.07 -0.80 12.21
N LEU A 125 -2.30 -0.54 10.92
CA LEU A 125 -1.85 0.71 10.28
C LEU A 125 -2.60 1.97 10.77
N ALA A 126 -3.76 1.83 11.42
CA ALA A 126 -4.46 2.98 12.01
C ALA A 126 -3.80 3.47 13.31
N ASP A 127 -2.84 2.71 13.85
CA ASP A 127 -2.03 3.12 15.00
C ASP A 127 -0.76 3.86 14.51
N PRO A 128 -0.60 5.16 14.83
CA PRO A 128 0.59 5.92 14.45
C PRO A 128 1.91 5.33 14.97
N ALA A 129 1.90 4.65 16.12
CA ALA A 129 3.11 4.00 16.65
C ALA A 129 3.55 2.85 15.74
N THR A 130 2.61 2.05 15.24
CA THR A 130 2.89 1.03 14.23
C THR A 130 3.54 1.63 12.97
N ILE A 131 3.04 2.76 12.47
CA ILE A 131 3.64 3.44 11.30
C ILE A 131 5.04 3.96 11.62
N ALA A 132 5.23 4.58 12.79
CA ALA A 132 6.53 5.08 13.23
C ALA A 132 7.58 3.97 13.32
N ASP A 133 7.22 2.80 13.86
CA ASP A 133 8.09 1.64 13.93
C ASP A 133 8.48 1.13 12.54
N LEU A 134 7.52 1.02 11.62
CA LEU A 134 7.76 0.60 10.23
C LEU A 134 8.66 1.59 9.49
N ALA A 135 8.48 2.88 9.73
CA ALA A 135 9.28 3.96 9.17
C ALA A 135 10.72 3.91 9.70
N ALA A 136 10.90 3.81 11.02
CA ALA A 136 12.21 3.69 11.67
C ALA A 136 12.96 2.44 11.18
N ALA A 137 12.28 1.30 11.08
CA ALA A 137 12.84 0.06 10.53
C ALA A 137 13.24 0.16 9.04
N SER A 138 12.78 1.20 8.35
CA SER A 138 13.13 1.52 6.95
C SER A 138 14.17 2.64 6.84
N GLY A 139 14.71 3.13 7.96
CA GLY A 139 15.68 4.23 7.98
C GLY A 139 15.06 5.62 7.80
N ILE A 140 13.74 5.75 7.96
CA ILE A 140 13.02 7.03 7.83
C ILE A 140 13.00 7.73 9.19
N GLY A 141 13.63 8.90 9.25
CA GLY A 141 13.71 9.71 10.45
C GLY A 141 12.37 10.32 10.89
N PRO A 142 12.28 10.80 12.15
CA PRO A 142 11.05 11.36 12.71
C PRO A 142 10.58 12.66 12.02
N GLU A 143 11.48 13.38 11.35
CA GLU A 143 11.15 14.63 10.65
C GLU A 143 10.21 14.40 9.45
N LEU A 144 10.47 13.37 8.63
CA LEU A 144 9.56 12.96 7.55
C LEU A 144 8.23 12.40 8.06
N GLN A 145 8.24 11.73 9.22
CA GLN A 145 7.01 11.24 9.85
C GLN A 145 6.11 12.40 10.29
N ALA A 146 6.69 13.46 10.86
CA ALA A 146 5.95 14.67 11.24
C ALA A 146 5.35 15.36 9.99
N ARG A 147 6.12 15.47 8.91
CA ARG A 147 5.64 16.03 7.62
C ARG A 147 4.46 15.25 7.04
N ALA A 148 4.44 13.93 7.15
CA ALA A 148 3.32 13.11 6.69
C ALA A 148 2.00 13.37 7.46
N GLY A 149 2.07 13.96 8.66
CA GLY A 149 0.91 14.33 9.45
C GLY A 149 0.28 15.67 9.05
N THR A 150 0.93 16.45 8.16
CA THR A 150 0.47 17.79 7.82
C THR A 150 -0.52 17.80 6.65
N PRO A 151 -1.39 18.82 6.52
CA PRO A 151 -2.37 18.91 5.43
C PRO A 151 -1.74 19.04 4.04
N GLU A 152 -0.47 19.42 3.94
CA GLU A 152 0.24 19.60 2.66
C GLU A 152 0.54 18.27 1.95
N ILE A 153 0.54 17.16 2.69
CA ILE A 153 0.74 15.82 2.13
C ILE A 153 -0.63 15.16 1.98
N GLU A 154 -1.18 15.16 0.77
CA GLU A 154 -2.44 14.50 0.46
C GLU A 154 -2.27 13.42 -0.60
N ALA A 155 -2.98 12.32 -0.42
CA ALA A 155 -3.14 11.33 -1.47
C ALA A 155 -3.92 11.96 -2.63
N ALA A 156 -3.49 11.66 -3.86
CA ALA A 156 -4.00 12.27 -5.09
C ALA A 156 -5.45 11.87 -5.40
#